data_AF-A0A4Q3CGN1-F1
#
_entry.id   AF-A0A4Q3CGN1-F1
#
_cell.length_a   1.000
_cell.length_b   1.000
_cell.length_c   1.000
_cell.angle_alpha   90.00
_cell.angle_beta   90.00
_cell.angle_gamma   90.00
#
_symmetry.space_group_name_H-M   'P 1'
#
loop_
_entity.id
_entity.type
_entity.pdbx_description
1 polymer ?
#
loop_
_entity_poly.entity_id
_entity_poly.type
_entity_poly.pdbx_seq_one_letter_code
_entity_poly.pdbx_strand_id
1 'polypeptide(L)' 'RLLDNMDYFDLKNFSPNLECKSLIGISLLDNLAPPYNQYTMLNTIKGEYKLFVYPNLTHEVPPSLFTYLSSWMMDEFGMF' A
#
# COMPACT_ATOMS: atom_id res chain seq x y z
N ARG A 1 -24.18 -7.48 -12.78
CA ARG A 1 -24.11 -6.06 -12.41
C ARG A 1 -23.58 -5.78 -11.02
N LEU A 2 -23.69 -6.68 -10.01
CA LEU A 2 -23.06 -6.43 -8.70
C LEU A 2 -21.53 -6.26 -8.81
N LEU A 3 -20.85 -7.19 -9.49
CA LEU A 3 -19.40 -7.10 -9.70
C LEU A 3 -19.00 -5.87 -10.54
N ASP A 4 -19.78 -5.53 -11.56
CA ASP A 4 -19.57 -4.31 -12.36
C ASP A 4 -19.62 -3.04 -11.49
N ASN A 5 -20.52 -3.00 -10.50
CA ASN A 5 -20.59 -1.90 -9.55
C ASN A 5 -19.38 -1.89 -8.60
N MET A 6 -18.92 -3.07 -8.16
CA MET A 6 -17.74 -3.17 -7.29
C MET A 6 -16.45 -2.81 -8.02
N ASP A 7 -16.35 -3.10 -9.32
CA ASP A 7 -15.18 -2.77 -10.14
C ASP A 7 -14.95 -1.25 -10.20
N TYR A 8 -16.02 -0.44 -10.16
CA TYR A 8 -15.90 1.01 -10.07
C TYR A 8 -15.17 1.49 -8.79
N PHE A 9 -15.16 0.70 -7.72
CA PHE A 9 -14.54 1.03 -6.44
C PHE A 9 -13.26 0.23 -6.16
N ASP A 10 -12.83 -0.64 -7.08
CA ASP A 10 -11.64 -1.46 -6.90
C ASP A 10 -10.37 -0.60 -7.00
N LEU A 11 -9.52 -0.68 -5.97
CA LEU A 11 -8.30 0.11 -5.86
C LEU A 11 -7.36 -0.10 -7.07
N LYS A 12 -7.36 -1.28 -7.70
CA LYS A 12 -6.53 -1.56 -8.89
C LYS A 12 -6.84 -0.64 -10.07
N ASN A 13 -8.07 -0.10 -10.13
CA ASN A 13 -8.54 0.78 -11.20
C ASN A 13 -8.19 2.25 -10.91
N PHE A 14 -7.84 2.60 -9.66
CA PHE A 14 -7.42 3.94 -9.25
C PHE A 14 -5.90 4.09 -9.14
N SER A 15 -5.17 3.03 -8.82
CA SER A 15 -3.71 3.06 -8.70
C SER A 15 -2.95 3.59 -9.93
N PRO A 16 -3.42 3.44 -11.19
CA PRO A 16 -2.78 4.09 -12.34
C PRO A 16 -2.73 5.61 -12.30
N ASN A 17 -3.59 6.24 -11.48
CA ASN A 17 -3.66 7.69 -11.29
C ASN A 17 -2.88 8.16 -10.04
N LEU A 18 -2.23 7.25 -9.32
CA LEU A 18 -1.42 7.59 -8.15
C LEU A 18 -0.06 8.13 -8.60
N GLU A 19 0.11 9.45 -8.50
CA GLU A 19 1.35 10.15 -8.90
C GLU A 19 2.21 10.61 -7.70
N CYS A 20 1.64 10.65 -6.50
CA CYS A 20 2.35 11.10 -5.31
C CYS A 20 3.33 10.04 -4.79
N LYS A 21 4.42 10.51 -4.16
CA LYS A 21 5.34 9.64 -3.41
C LYS A 21 4.55 8.87 -2.35
N SER A 22 4.67 7.55 -2.39
CA SER A 22 3.86 6.67 -1.54
C SER A 22 4.72 5.70 -0.73
N LEU A 23 4.24 5.35 0.45
CA LEU A 23 4.86 4.33 1.30
C LEU A 23 3.83 3.25 1.58
N ILE A 24 4.18 2.01 1.26
CA ILE A 24 3.24 0.88 1.31
C ILE A 24 3.88 -0.28 2.07
N GLY A 25 3.13 -0.89 2.98
CA GLY A 25 3.52 -2.09 3.70
C GLY A 25 2.58 -3.25 3.37
N ILE A 26 3.15 -4.42 3.08
CA ILE A 26 2.39 -5.65 2.85
C ILE A 26 2.91 -6.78 3.73
N SER A 27 2.02 -7.69 4.11
CA SER A 27 2.31 -8.83 4.96
C SER A 27 1.96 -10.12 4.23
N LEU A 28 2.91 -11.06 4.12
CA LEU A 28 2.75 -12.22 3.23
C LEU A 28 1.79 -13.30 3.76
N LEU A 29 1.46 -13.26 5.05
CA LEU A 29 0.48 -14.18 5.67
C LEU A 29 -0.86 -13.50 5.95
N ASP A 30 -1.12 -12.31 5.38
CA ASP A 30 -2.39 -11.61 5.52
C ASP A 30 -3.51 -12.37 4.77
N ASN A 31 -4.50 -12.86 5.50
CA ASN A 31 -5.66 -13.56 4.95
C ASN A 31 -6.87 -12.64 4.70
N LEU A 32 -6.88 -11.42 5.24
CA LEU A 32 -7.96 -10.44 5.09
C LEU A 32 -7.74 -9.59 3.83
N ALA A 33 -6.51 -9.16 3.59
CA ALA A 33 -6.07 -8.51 2.37
C ALA A 33 -4.93 -9.34 1.75
N PRO A 34 -5.24 -10.42 1.00
CA PRO A 34 -4.21 -11.31 0.48
C PRO A 34 -3.13 -10.59 -0.35
N PRO A 35 -1.86 -10.99 -0.25
CA PRO A 35 -0.76 -10.31 -0.95
C PRO A 35 -0.99 -10.18 -2.46
N TYR A 36 -1.59 -11.17 -3.10
CA TYR A 36 -1.86 -11.11 -4.55
C TYR A 36 -2.86 -9.99 -4.92
N ASN A 37 -3.84 -9.67 -4.05
CA ASN A 37 -4.74 -8.54 -4.26
C ASN A 37 -3.98 -7.22 -4.09
N GLN A 38 -3.13 -7.12 -3.06
CA GLN A 38 -2.30 -5.93 -2.83
C GLN A 38 -1.33 -5.69 -3.99
N TYR A 39 -0.67 -6.75 -4.50
CA TYR A 39 0.22 -6.67 -5.66
C TYR A 39 -0.51 -6.32 -6.95
N THR A 40 -1.77 -6.71 -7.12
CA THR A 40 -2.59 -6.31 -8.28
C THR A 40 -2.70 -4.78 -8.37
N MET A 41 -2.85 -4.11 -7.24
CA MET A 41 -2.84 -2.66 -7.14
C MET A 41 -1.43 -2.07 -7.32
N LEU A 42 -0.42 -2.62 -6.64
CA LEU A 42 0.97 -2.14 -6.71
C LEU A 42 1.55 -2.17 -8.13
N ASN A 43 1.24 -3.22 -8.89
CA ASN A 43 1.74 -3.42 -10.25
C ASN A 43 1.24 -2.37 -11.25
N THR A 44 0.20 -1.60 -10.90
CA THR A 44 -0.37 -0.58 -11.77
C THR A 44 -0.09 0.85 -11.31
N ILE A 45 0.56 1.05 -10.14
CA ILE A 45 1.03 2.36 -9.69
C ILE A 45 2.07 2.91 -10.68
N LYS A 46 1.89 4.17 -11.10
CA LYS A 46 2.87 4.89 -11.94
C LYS A 46 3.81 5.81 -11.14
N GLY A 47 3.34 6.35 -10.02
CA GLY A 47 4.11 7.20 -9.13
C GLY A 47 5.23 6.45 -8.40
N GLU A 48 6.14 7.21 -7.79
CA GLU A 48 7.21 6.65 -6.96
C GLU A 48 6.63 6.07 -5.67
N TYR A 49 6.97 4.83 -5.34
CA TYR A 49 6.59 4.24 -4.06
C TYR A 49 7.71 3.39 -3.44
N LYS A 50 7.73 3.34 -2.12
CA LYS A 50 8.57 2.44 -1.33
C LYS A 50 7.72 1.32 -0.73
N LEU A 51 8.12 0.07 -0.98
CA LEU A 51 7.43 -1.12 -0.50
C LEU A 51 8.18 -1.77 0.67
N PHE A 52 7.48 -2.04 1.75
CA PHE A 52 7.93 -2.89 2.85
C PHE A 52 7.19 -4.23 2.76
N VAL A 53 7.94 -5.33 2.78
CA VAL A 53 7.36 -6.68 2.72
C VAL A 53 7.69 -7.42 4.01
N TYR A 54 6.67 -7.92 4.69
CA TYR A 54 6.81 -8.66 5.95
C TYR A 54 6.47 -10.14 5.74
N PRO A 55 7.46 -11.04 5.68
CA PRO A 55 7.23 -12.44 5.32
C PRO A 55 6.41 -13.23 6.34
N ASN A 56 6.50 -12.86 7.61
CA ASN A 56 5.99 -13.64 8.73
C ASN A 56 4.86 -12.93 9.50
N LEU A 57 4.31 -11.85 8.96
CA LEU A 57 3.18 -11.14 9.56
C LEU A 57 1.88 -11.47 8.83
N THR A 58 0.78 -11.38 9.57
CA THR A 58 -0.59 -11.47 9.05
C THR A 58 -1.17 -10.06 8.84
N HIS A 59 -2.43 -9.80 9.19
CA HIS A 59 -3.05 -8.47 9.08
C HIS A 59 -2.64 -7.55 10.25
N GLU A 60 -1.35 -7.18 10.28
CA GLU A 60 -0.72 -6.44 11.37
C GLU A 60 0.18 -5.33 10.85
N VAL A 61 0.38 -4.29 11.67
CA VAL A 61 1.29 -3.17 11.37
C VAL A 61 2.47 -3.22 12.34
N PRO A 62 3.69 -3.53 11.86
CA PRO A 62 4.85 -3.59 12.75
C PRO A 62 5.30 -2.19 13.18
N PRO A 63 5.79 -2.00 14.43
CA PRO A 63 6.28 -0.71 14.91
C PRO A 63 7.36 -0.09 14.01
N SER A 64 8.19 -0.92 13.37
CA SER A 64 9.23 -0.46 12.44
C SER A 64 8.68 0.32 11.25
N LEU A 65 7.51 -0.07 10.73
CA LEU A 65 6.86 0.66 9.64
C LEU A 65 6.41 2.05 10.09
N PHE A 66 5.81 2.12 11.28
CA PHE A 66 5.32 3.36 11.86
C PHE A 66 6.45 4.35 12.18
N THR A 67 7.55 3.85 12.75
CA THR A 67 8.74 4.68 13.01
C THR A 67 9.32 5.22 11.72
N TYR A 68 9.50 4.38 10.69
CA TYR A 68 10.01 4.83 9.39
C TYR A 68 9.07 5.85 8.75
N LEU A 69 7.76 5.56 8.70
CA LEU A 69 6.76 6.46 8.14
C LEU A 69 6.83 7.83 8.80
N SER A 70 6.91 7.85 10.13
CA SER A 70 6.97 9.09 10.90
C SER A 70 8.21 9.92 10.51
N SER A 71 9.41 9.33 10.55
CA SER A 71 10.64 10.03 10.14
C SER A 71 10.58 10.50 8.68
N TRP A 72 10.11 9.64 7.78
CA TRP A 72 10.00 9.96 6.36
C TRP A 72 9.04 11.12 6.10
N MET A 73 7.91 11.18 6.81
CA MET A 73 6.98 12.32 6.71
C MET A 73 7.59 13.62 7.22
N MET A 74 8.33 13.59 8.35
CA MET A 74 9.00 14.78 8.85
C MET A 74 10.02 15.32 7.84
N ASP A 75 10.79 14.42 7.22
CA ASP A 75 11.81 14.76 6.21
C ASP A 75 11.21 15.29 4.91
N GLU A 76 10.20 14.61 4.34
CA GLU A 76 9.62 14.97 3.03
C GLU A 76 8.72 16.20 3.09
N PHE A 77 7.96 16.38 4.18
CA PHE A 77 7.02 17.50 4.32
C PHE A 77 7.58 18.66 5.15
N GLY A 78 8.79 18.53 5.66
CA GLY A 78 9.45 19.55 6.47
C GLY A 78 8.72 19.85 7.77
N MET A 79 8.16 18.82 8.39
CA MET A 79 7.47 18.93 9.68
C MET A 79 8.53 18.83 10.79
N PHE A 80 9.24 19.92 11.05
CA PHE A 80 10.24 20.02 12.14
C PHE A 80 9.70 20.85 13.30
#